data_AF-A0A625A6G1-F1
#
_entry.id   AF-A0A625A6G1-F1
#
_cell.length_a   1.000
_cell.length_b   1.000
_cell.length_c   1.000
_cell.angle_alpha   90.00
_cell.angle_beta   90.00
_cell.angle_gamma   90.00
#
_symmetry.space_group_name_H-M   'P 1'
#
loop_
_entity.id
_entity.type
_entity.pdbx_description
1 polymer ?
#
loop_
_entity_poly.entity_id
_entity_poly.type
_entity_poly.pdbx_seq_one_letter_code
_entity_poly.pdbx_strand_id
1 'polypeptide(L)'
;MDRIKYLKWIAEESPSTAQQLVAWLNRARHYTPDMKEHQAGVQIQEKGIVVGLRQSTNRYHGDCLTIHVVRLPEEIQNKGWFKSFLKLCCESNPWCDVVIEDVKNPYLLSFCKKLNFTV
;
A
#
# COMPACT_ATOMS: atom_id res chain seq x y z
N MET A 1 7.81 -5.69 15.06
CA MET A 1 7.36 -7.08 14.88
C MET A 1 8.16 -7.70 13.75
N ASP A 2 8.78 -8.87 13.92
CA ASP A 2 9.49 -9.56 12.84
C ASP A 2 8.52 -10.24 11.86
N ARG A 3 9.03 -10.76 10.73
CA ARG A 3 8.21 -11.37 9.66
C ARG A 3 7.43 -12.60 10.15
N ILE A 4 8.00 -13.42 11.02
CA ILE A 4 7.34 -14.63 11.53
C ILE A 4 6.17 -14.24 12.43
N LYS A 5 6.39 -13.29 13.34
CA LYS A 5 5.32 -12.73 14.18
C LYS A 5 4.23 -12.06 13.35
N TYR A 6 4.60 -11.35 12.27
CA TYR A 6 3.62 -10.77 11.34
C TYR A 6 2.75 -11.85 10.69
N LEU A 7 3.34 -12.94 10.19
CA LEU A 7 2.57 -14.02 9.55
C LEU A 7 1.66 -14.74 10.56
N LYS A 8 2.12 -14.96 11.80
CA LYS A 8 1.28 -15.49 12.88
C LYS A 8 0.12 -14.56 13.19
N TRP A 9 0.39 -13.27 13.33
CA TRP A 9 -0.64 -12.26 13.56
C TRP A 9 -1.69 -12.21 12.44
N ILE A 10 -1.27 -12.32 11.17
CA ILE A 10 -2.21 -12.43 10.04
C ILE A 10 -3.12 -13.65 10.21
N ALA A 11 -2.56 -14.81 10.56
CA ALA A 11 -3.30 -16.06 10.67
C ALA A 11 -4.24 -16.10 11.89
N GLU A 12 -3.82 -15.52 13.01
CA GLU A 12 -4.56 -15.57 14.29
C GLU A 12 -5.63 -14.50 14.37
N GLU A 13 -5.32 -13.27 13.95
CA GLU A 13 -6.21 -12.11 14.17
C GLU A 13 -6.97 -11.67 12.92
N SER A 14 -6.62 -12.19 11.74
CA SER A 14 -7.22 -11.79 10.45
C SER A 14 -7.37 -10.26 10.31
N PRO A 15 -6.28 -9.49 10.49
CA PRO A 15 -6.35 -8.04 10.60
C PRO A 15 -6.81 -7.39 9.30
N SER A 16 -7.46 -6.24 9.42
CA SER A 16 -7.84 -5.42 8.27
C SER A 16 -6.63 -4.94 7.47
N THR A 17 -6.86 -4.62 6.20
CA THR A 17 -5.87 -3.95 5.34
C THR A 17 -5.30 -2.67 5.96
N ALA A 18 -6.11 -1.91 6.71
CA ALA A 18 -5.68 -0.74 7.45
C ALA A 18 -4.65 -1.07 8.54
N GLN A 19 -4.93 -2.09 9.37
CA GLN A 19 -4.00 -2.54 10.40
C GLN A 19 -2.71 -3.09 9.79
N GLN A 20 -2.82 -3.85 8.69
CA GLN A 20 -1.65 -4.39 7.98
C GLN A 20 -0.75 -3.29 7.41
N LEU A 21 -1.35 -2.24 6.81
CA LEU A 21 -0.62 -1.06 6.32
C LEU A 21 0.19 -0.42 7.44
N VAL A 22 -0.45 -0.07 8.56
CA VAL A 22 0.20 0.58 9.70
C VAL A 22 1.32 -0.30 10.28
N ALA A 23 1.06 -1.60 10.43
CA ALA A 23 2.04 -2.56 10.92
C ALA A 23 3.25 -2.70 9.98
N TRP A 24 3.06 -2.60 8.67
CA TRP A 24 4.16 -2.58 7.72
C TRP A 24 4.91 -1.24 7.74
N LEU A 25 4.23 -0.10 7.72
CA LEU A 25 4.87 1.23 7.78
C LEU A 25 5.78 1.36 9.01
N ASN A 26 5.33 0.90 10.18
CA ASN A 26 6.15 0.89 11.40
C ASN A 26 7.45 0.09 11.27
N ARG A 27 7.49 -0.94 10.42
CA ARG A 27 8.71 -1.69 10.10
C ARG A 27 9.52 -1.00 9.02
N ALA A 28 8.86 -0.55 7.95
CA ALA A 28 9.46 0.05 6.78
C ALA A 28 10.30 1.30 7.09
N ARG A 29 9.91 2.08 8.11
CA ARG A 29 10.70 3.22 8.60
C ARG A 29 12.13 2.87 9.04
N HIS A 30 12.40 1.60 9.29
CA HIS A 30 13.71 1.10 9.72
C HIS A 30 14.43 0.32 8.62
N TYR A 31 13.84 0.17 7.43
CA TYR A 31 14.47 -0.51 6.31
C TYR A 31 15.38 0.43 5.54
N THR A 32 16.56 -0.08 5.17
CA THR A 32 17.52 0.63 4.31
C THR A 32 17.52 0.02 2.90
N PRO A 33 17.97 0.74 1.87
CA PRO A 33 17.93 0.27 0.47
C PRO A 33 18.67 -1.04 0.18
N ASP A 34 19.64 -1.43 1.02
CA ASP A 34 20.38 -2.68 0.94
C ASP A 34 19.61 -3.89 1.53
N MET A 35 18.54 -3.64 2.29
CA MET A 35 17.71 -4.69 2.87
C MET A 35 16.74 -5.27 1.83
N LYS A 36 16.60 -6.60 1.82
CA LYS A 36 15.66 -7.30 0.93
C LYS A 36 14.22 -6.85 1.16
N GLU A 37 13.85 -6.54 2.39
CA GLU A 37 12.52 -6.08 2.78
C GLU A 37 12.18 -4.71 2.17
N HIS A 38 13.16 -3.81 2.04
CA HIS A 38 13.00 -2.52 1.37
C HIS A 38 12.65 -2.73 -0.10
N GLN A 39 13.42 -3.59 -0.78
CA GLN A 39 13.30 -3.86 -2.20
C GLN A 39 12.04 -4.65 -2.57
N ALA A 40 11.64 -5.60 -1.72
CA ALA A 40 10.51 -6.48 -1.99
C ALA A 40 9.14 -5.83 -1.74
N GLY A 41 9.06 -4.89 -0.79
CA GLY A 41 7.79 -4.32 -0.34
C GLY A 41 6.93 -5.32 0.44
N VAL A 42 5.61 -5.14 0.39
CA VAL A 42 4.62 -6.00 1.06
C VAL A 42 3.33 -6.10 0.25
N GLN A 43 2.69 -7.27 0.32
CA GLN A 43 1.30 -7.42 -0.08
C GLN A 43 0.43 -7.46 1.18
N ILE A 44 -0.57 -6.58 1.25
CA ILE A 44 -1.62 -6.62 2.27
C ILE A 44 -2.91 -7.15 1.65
N GLN A 45 -3.70 -7.88 2.44
CA GLN A 45 -4.88 -8.57 1.91
C GLN A 45 -5.99 -8.75 2.94
N GLU A 46 -7.24 -8.60 2.50
CA GLU A 46 -8.44 -8.79 3.33
C GLU A 46 -9.64 -9.11 2.45
N LYS A 47 -10.33 -10.24 2.68
CA LYS A 47 -11.62 -10.56 2.02
C LYS A 47 -11.62 -10.34 0.50
N GLY A 48 -10.56 -10.77 -0.18
CA GLY A 48 -10.39 -10.62 -1.64
C GLY A 48 -9.81 -9.27 -2.10
N ILE A 49 -9.67 -8.28 -1.20
CA ILE A 49 -8.86 -7.09 -1.44
C ILE A 49 -7.38 -7.49 -1.41
N VAL A 50 -6.63 -7.06 -2.42
CA VAL A 50 -5.17 -7.24 -2.49
C VAL A 50 -4.53 -5.91 -2.86
N VAL A 51 -3.60 -5.44 -2.04
CA VAL A 51 -2.81 -4.22 -2.31
C VAL A 51 -1.32 -4.52 -2.17
N GLY A 52 -0.55 -4.18 -3.20
CA GLY A 52 0.91 -4.25 -3.21
C GLY A 52 1.51 -2.88 -2.90
N LEU A 53 2.38 -2.84 -1.89
CA LEU A 53 3.03 -1.64 -1.37
C LEU A 53 4.54 -1.80 -1.38
N ARG A 54 5.30 -0.72 -1.57
CA ARG A 54 6.75 -0.71 -1.44
C ARG A 54 7.27 0.66 -0.99
N GLN A 55 8.50 0.68 -0.47
CA GLN A 55 9.17 1.86 0.06
C GLN A 55 9.94 2.66 -1.02
N SER A 56 9.81 2.30 -2.29
CA SER A 56 10.59 2.88 -3.39
C SER A 56 9.71 3.12 -4.61
N THR A 57 10.15 4.02 -5.48
CA THR A 57 9.49 4.29 -6.77
C THR A 57 10.50 4.20 -7.90
N ASN A 58 10.00 3.94 -9.11
CA ASN A 58 10.81 3.99 -10.33
C ASN A 58 11.09 5.43 -10.81
N ARG A 59 10.51 6.45 -10.15
CA ARG A 59 10.55 7.85 -10.61
C ARG A 59 11.74 8.65 -10.08
N TYR A 60 12.21 8.33 -8.89
CA TYR A 60 13.31 9.05 -8.24
C TYR A 60 13.98 8.18 -7.16
N HIS A 61 15.14 8.63 -6.71
CA HIS A 61 15.83 8.04 -5.57
C HIS A 61 15.32 8.63 -4.26
N GLY A 62 14.86 7.78 -3.36
CA GLY A 62 14.34 8.18 -2.05
C GLY A 62 13.22 7.27 -1.59
N ASP A 63 12.95 7.30 -0.29
CA ASP A 63 11.87 6.52 0.29
C ASP A 63 10.52 7.21 0.05
N CYS A 64 9.54 6.41 -0.33
CA CYS A 64 8.16 6.85 -0.53
C CYS A 64 7.18 5.69 -0.33
N LEU A 65 5.90 6.01 -0.13
CA LEU A 65 4.86 4.99 -0.08
C LEU A 65 4.34 4.74 -1.49
N THR A 66 4.82 3.70 -2.15
CA THR A 66 4.32 3.34 -3.49
C THR A 66 3.25 2.25 -3.42
N ILE A 67 2.10 2.51 -4.04
CA ILE A 67 1.04 1.53 -4.31
C ILE A 67 1.18 1.07 -5.75
N HIS A 68 1.56 -0.19 -5.98
CA HIS A 68 1.85 -0.71 -7.33
C HIS A 68 0.92 -1.85 -7.76
N VAL A 69 0.07 -2.37 -6.86
CA VAL A 69 -0.99 -3.32 -7.19
C VAL A 69 -2.23 -2.96 -6.37
N VAL A 70 -3.39 -2.91 -7.02
CA VAL A 70 -4.70 -2.81 -6.36
C VAL A 70 -5.66 -3.76 -7.05
N ARG A 71 -6.18 -4.74 -6.31
CA ARG A 71 -7.25 -5.63 -6.76
C ARG A 71 -8.37 -5.58 -5.73
N LEU A 72 -9.57 -5.28 -6.19
CA LEU A 72 -10.76 -5.17 -5.37
C LEU A 72 -11.82 -6.14 -5.90
N PRO A 73 -12.55 -6.84 -5.02
CA PRO A 73 -13.75 -7.57 -5.39
C PRO A 73 -14.76 -6.64 -6.10
N GLU A 74 -15.43 -7.15 -7.13
CA GLU A 74 -16.36 -6.35 -7.96
C GLU A 74 -17.43 -5.65 -7.14
N GLU A 75 -17.91 -6.31 -6.10
CA GLU A 75 -18.96 -5.82 -5.21
C GLU A 75 -18.58 -4.57 -4.41
N ILE A 76 -17.29 -4.28 -4.25
CA ILE A 76 -16.81 -3.06 -3.57
C ILE A 76 -16.16 -2.06 -4.53
N GLN A 77 -16.04 -2.40 -5.81
CA GLN A 77 -15.60 -1.44 -6.82
C GLN A 77 -16.58 -0.27 -6.85
N ASN A 78 -16.05 0.95 -7.00
CA ASN A 78 -16.79 2.22 -6.96
C ASN A 78 -17.50 2.57 -5.64
N LYS A 79 -17.39 1.75 -4.57
CA LYS A 79 -17.97 2.05 -3.24
C LYS A 79 -17.06 2.90 -2.34
N GLY A 80 -16.15 3.68 -2.94
CA GLY A 80 -15.28 4.59 -2.20
C GLY A 80 -14.18 3.94 -1.35
N TRP A 81 -14.07 2.60 -1.33
CA TRP A 81 -13.07 1.90 -0.51
C TRP A 81 -11.64 2.40 -0.79
N PHE A 82 -11.25 2.48 -2.06
CA PHE A 82 -9.90 2.92 -2.43
C PHE A 82 -9.63 4.38 -2.05
N LYS A 83 -10.64 5.24 -2.10
CA LYS A 83 -10.53 6.63 -1.64
C LYS A 83 -10.22 6.67 -0.14
N SER A 84 -10.94 5.90 0.67
CA SER A 84 -10.68 5.80 2.12
C SER A 84 -9.30 5.21 2.41
N PHE A 85 -8.90 4.19 1.65
CA PHE A 85 -7.57 3.58 1.77
C PHE A 85 -6.45 4.56 1.42
N LEU A 86 -6.57 5.31 0.32
CA LEU A 86 -5.61 6.34 -0.07
C LEU A 86 -5.50 7.45 0.99
N LYS A 87 -6.63 7.88 1.55
CA LYS A 87 -6.62 8.85 2.65
C LYS A 87 -5.78 8.34 3.82
N LEU A 88 -5.99 7.08 4.22
CA LEU A 88 -5.21 6.45 5.28
C LEU A 88 -3.72 6.37 4.91
N CYS A 89 -3.38 6.03 3.65
CA CYS A 89 -2.00 6.05 3.17
C CYS A 89 -1.39 7.43 3.36
N CYS A 90 -2.04 8.50 2.91
CA CYS A 90 -1.54 9.87 3.06
C CYS A 90 -1.39 10.28 4.54
N GLU A 91 -2.31 9.86 5.42
CA GLU A 91 -2.28 10.20 6.85
C GLU A 91 -1.21 9.42 7.63
N SER A 92 -0.94 8.17 7.22
CA SER A 92 -0.01 7.28 7.94
C SER A 92 1.40 7.28 7.37
N ASN A 93 1.59 7.82 6.16
CA ASN A 93 2.86 7.80 5.44
C ASN A 93 3.95 8.52 6.25
N PRO A 94 5.05 7.85 6.60
CA PRO A 94 6.17 8.50 7.27
C PRO A 94 7.07 9.29 6.31
N TRP A 95 6.86 9.17 4.99
CA TRP A 95 7.62 9.85 3.95
C TRP A 95 6.80 10.99 3.32
N CYS A 96 7.44 11.80 2.47
CA CYS A 96 6.78 12.96 1.85
C CYS A 96 5.73 12.57 0.80
N ASP A 97 5.95 11.46 0.09
CA ASP A 97 5.17 11.13 -1.09
C ASP A 97 4.43 9.81 -0.98
N VAL A 98 3.19 9.81 -1.47
CA VAL A 98 2.44 8.61 -1.84
C VAL A 98 2.40 8.53 -3.35
N VAL A 99 3.03 7.50 -3.91
CA VAL A 99 3.11 7.26 -5.36
C VAL A 99 2.16 6.13 -5.72
N ILE A 100 1.46 6.26 -6.85
CA ILE A 100 0.63 5.19 -7.39
C ILE A 100 1.21 4.82 -8.75
N GLU A 101 1.53 3.55 -8.95
CA GLU A 101 2.11 3.02 -10.18
C GLU A 101 1.23 1.93 -10.80
N ASP A 102 1.45 1.65 -12.08
CA ASP A 102 0.82 0.57 -12.83
C ASP A 102 -0.72 0.55 -12.74
N VAL A 103 -1.35 1.73 -12.80
CA VAL A 103 -2.80 1.87 -12.76
C VAL A 103 -3.44 1.38 -14.07
N LYS A 104 -3.69 0.07 -14.13
CA LYS A 104 -4.35 -0.58 -15.28
C LYS A 104 -5.87 -0.41 -15.30
N ASN A 105 -6.49 -0.02 -14.19
CA ASN A 105 -7.93 0.22 -14.10
C ASN A 105 -8.26 1.65 -14.58
N PRO A 106 -9.03 1.84 -15.67
CA PRO A 106 -9.35 3.17 -16.20
C PRO A 106 -10.12 4.08 -15.23
N TYR A 107 -10.99 3.50 -14.39
CA TYR A 107 -11.73 4.25 -13.37
C TYR A 107 -10.79 4.74 -12.27
N LEU A 108 -9.83 3.92 -11.86
CA LEU A 108 -8.81 4.28 -10.90
C LEU A 108 -7.90 5.37 -11.44
N LEU A 109 -7.47 5.25 -12.70
CA LEU A 109 -6.68 6.27 -13.38
C LEU A 109 -7.43 7.60 -13.42
N SER A 110 -8.72 7.57 -13.79
CA SER A 110 -9.57 8.76 -13.84
C SER A 110 -9.76 9.39 -12.47
N PHE A 111 -9.94 8.58 -11.42
CA PHE A 111 -10.02 9.03 -10.04
C PHE A 111 -8.73 9.72 -9.57
N CYS A 112 -7.57 9.09 -9.83
CA CYS A 112 -6.26 9.65 -9.49
C CYS A 112 -6.04 10.99 -10.17
N LYS A 113 -6.33 11.10 -11.48
CA LYS A 113 -6.25 12.36 -12.23
C LYS A 113 -7.16 13.45 -11.66
N LYS A 114 -8.40 13.12 -11.27
CA LYS A 114 -9.33 14.08 -10.65
C LYS A 114 -8.83 14.64 -9.32
N LEU A 115 -7.99 13.90 -8.61
CA LEU A 115 -7.43 14.30 -7.32
C LEU A 115 -5.98 14.82 -7.44
N ASN A 116 -5.53 15.16 -8.65
CA ASN A 116 -4.18 15.67 -8.93
C ASN A 116 -3.03 14.70 -8.55
N PHE A 117 -3.30 13.40 -8.49
CA PHE A 117 -2.23 12.42 -8.39
C PHE A 117 -1.50 12.29 -9.72
N THR A 118 -0.17 12.18 -9.65
CA THR A 118 0.65 11.87 -10.83
C THR A 118 0.79 10.35 -10.94
N VAL A 119 0.03 9.76 -11.86
CA VAL A 119 -0.05 8.30 -12.13
C VAL A 119 0.59 7.95 -13.45
#